data_AF-A0A953QV77-F1
#
_entry.id   AF-A0A953QV77-F1
#
_cell.length_a   1.000
_cell.length_b   1.000
_cell.length_c   1.000
_cell.angle_alpha   90.00
_cell.angle_beta   90.00
_cell.angle_gamma   90.00
#
_symmetry.space_group_name_H-M   'P 1'
#
loop_
_entity.id
_entity.type
_entity.pdbx_description
1 polymer ?
#
loop_
_entity_poly.entity_id
_entity_poly.type
_entity_poly.pdbx_seq_one_letter_code
_entity_poly.pdbx_strand_id
1 'polypeptide(L)'
;MGPLEASSRSRLPSWGSGLFELSTYSAAVSLYAFVPPLVPVQSLTPTRTLLPVLALQRPFLAGEGWRSGFYIAPQLGWRALGSIYAVTQLQQRLLPALPVTVETVMGEAWMFCEPPAPRWMPLRFAGVFTGL
;
A
#
# COMPACT_ATOMS: atom_id res chain seq x y z
N MET A 1 -6.69 7.52 23.93
CA MET A 1 -7.15 8.57 22.98
C MET A 1 -6.11 8.63 21.87
N GLY A 2 -6.49 8.27 20.63
CA GLY A 2 -5.59 8.29 19.47
C GLY A 2 -5.58 9.66 18.77
N PRO A 3 -4.63 9.90 17.85
CA PRO A 3 -4.60 11.13 17.06
C PRO A 3 -5.79 11.20 16.10
N LEU A 4 -6.27 12.42 15.83
CA LEU A 4 -7.26 12.67 14.79
C LEU A 4 -6.54 12.69 13.44
N GLU A 5 -7.04 11.91 12.47
CA GLU A 5 -6.43 11.77 11.15
C GLU A 5 -7.41 12.21 10.06
N ALA A 6 -6.95 13.07 9.16
CA ALA A 6 -7.62 13.36 7.90
C ALA A 6 -6.66 12.98 6.77
N SER A 7 -7.09 12.13 5.84
CA SER A 7 -6.24 11.72 4.71
C SER A 7 -6.97 11.86 3.38
N SER A 8 -6.24 12.31 2.36
CA SER A 8 -6.67 12.33 0.97
C SER A 8 -5.64 11.61 0.13
N ARG A 9 -6.10 10.74 -0.77
CA ARG A 9 -5.26 9.91 -1.62
C ARG A 9 -5.71 10.04 -3.06
N SER A 10 -4.77 10.32 -3.95
CA SER A 10 -5.02 10.37 -5.38
C SER A 10 -3.99 9.53 -6.13
N ARG A 11 -4.47 8.77 -7.11
CA ARG A 11 -3.60 8.06 -8.04
C ARG A 11 -2.94 9.08 -8.97
N LEU A 12 -1.64 8.92 -9.23
CA LEU A 12 -0.92 9.81 -10.13
C LEU A 12 -1.26 9.45 -11.60
N PRO A 13 -1.22 10.43 -12.51
CA PRO A 13 -1.51 10.20 -13.92
C PRO A 13 -0.48 9.25 -14.54
N SER A 14 -0.87 8.58 -15.64
CA SER A 14 -0.04 7.63 -16.38
C SER A 14 1.05 8.32 -17.19
N TRP A 15 2.00 8.91 -16.49
CA TRP A 15 3.16 9.56 -17.07
C TRP A 15 4.40 8.68 -16.89
N GLY A 16 5.18 8.51 -17.97
CA GLY A 16 6.32 7.60 -18.03
C GLY A 16 5.95 6.17 -18.47
N SER A 17 6.93 5.27 -18.43
CA SER A 17 6.77 3.85 -18.79
C SER A 17 7.71 2.96 -17.97
N GLY A 18 7.27 1.75 -17.65
CA GLY A 18 8.10 0.75 -16.96
C GLY A 18 8.18 0.98 -15.44
N LEU A 19 9.39 1.00 -14.87
CA LEU A 19 9.57 1.08 -13.40
C LEU A 19 9.21 2.43 -12.81
N PHE A 20 9.31 3.47 -13.62
CA PHE A 20 9.00 4.85 -13.27
C PHE A 20 7.61 5.27 -13.76
N GLU A 21 6.74 4.30 -14.04
CA GLU A 21 5.37 4.59 -14.45
C GLU A 21 4.59 5.17 -13.26
N LEU A 22 4.31 6.47 -13.32
CA LEU A 22 3.66 7.22 -12.24
C LEU A 22 2.25 6.71 -11.94
N SER A 23 1.58 6.05 -12.89
CA SER A 23 0.27 5.40 -12.68
C SER A 23 0.27 4.37 -11.55
N THR A 24 1.44 3.77 -11.28
CA THR A 24 1.62 2.78 -10.20
C THR A 24 1.82 3.45 -8.85
N TYR A 25 2.04 4.76 -8.82
CA TYR A 25 2.22 5.54 -7.61
C TYR A 25 0.95 6.30 -7.24
N SER A 26 0.71 6.43 -5.95
CA SER A 26 -0.37 7.23 -5.38
C SER A 26 0.25 8.27 -4.44
N ALA A 27 -0.17 9.51 -4.61
CA ALA A 27 0.13 10.56 -3.64
C ALA A 27 -0.93 10.52 -2.54
N ALA A 28 -0.50 10.66 -1.30
CA ALA A 28 -1.37 10.78 -0.15
C ALA A 28 -0.92 11.98 0.69
N VAL A 29 -1.90 12.78 1.10
CA VAL A 29 -1.72 13.86 2.07
C VAL A 29 -2.50 13.44 3.30
N SER A 30 -1.81 13.20 4.41
CA SER A 30 -2.39 12.90 5.71
C SER A 30 -2.07 14.03 6.68
N LEU A 31 -3.04 14.44 7.48
CA LEU A 31 -2.86 15.40 8.57
C LEU A 31 -3.19 14.69 9.88
N TYR A 32 -2.21 14.59 10.77
CA TYR A 32 -2.38 14.03 12.10
C TYR A 32 -2.44 15.15 13.13
N ALA A 33 -3.47 15.14 13.97
CA ALA A 33 -3.62 16.04 15.09
C ALA A 33 -3.50 15.28 16.42
N PHE A 34 -2.54 15.68 17.25
CA PHE A 34 -2.26 15.09 18.55
C PHE A 34 -2.82 15.98 19.65
N VAL A 35 -3.55 15.39 20.60
CA VAL A 35 -3.97 16.12 21.81
C VAL A 35 -2.73 16.34 22.68
N PRO A 36 -2.42 17.59 23.09
CA PRO A 36 -1.31 17.83 23.98
C PRO A 36 -1.55 17.10 25.32
N PRO A 37 -0.56 16.39 25.87
CA PRO A 37 -0.72 15.67 27.12
C PRO A 37 -1.00 16.67 28.25
N LEU A 38 -1.95 16.33 29.14
CA LEU A 38 -2.26 17.16 30.33
C LEU A 38 -1.05 17.29 31.27
N VAL A 39 -0.10 16.35 31.20
CA VAL A 39 1.15 16.37 31.98
C VAL A 39 2.32 16.61 31.03
N PRO A 40 3.16 17.64 31.27
CA PRO A 40 4.28 17.97 30.39
C PRO A 40 5.42 16.97 30.58
N VAL A 41 5.33 15.81 29.93
CA VAL A 41 6.45 14.86 29.84
C VAL A 41 7.34 15.30 28.67
N GLN A 42 8.30 16.16 28.98
CA GLN A 42 9.14 16.89 28.01
C GLN A 42 9.96 15.99 27.07
N SER A 43 10.11 14.70 27.38
CA SER A 43 10.95 13.76 26.60
C SER A 43 10.20 12.97 25.53
N LEU A 44 8.87 12.89 25.56
CA LEU A 44 8.08 12.05 24.65
C LEU A 44 6.96 12.80 23.92
N THR A 45 6.78 14.08 24.23
CA THR A 45 5.68 14.86 23.69
C THR A 45 6.05 15.44 22.32
N PRO A 46 5.28 15.17 21.25
CA PRO A 46 5.49 15.86 19.98
C PRO A 46 5.29 17.36 20.19
N THR A 47 6.32 18.14 19.90
CA THR A 47 6.30 19.61 20.05
C THR A 47 5.27 20.27 19.13
N ARG A 48 4.78 19.54 18.11
CA ARG A 48 3.77 20.00 17.17
C ARG A 48 2.48 19.21 17.35
N THR A 49 1.41 19.95 17.63
CA THR A 49 0.03 19.44 17.73
C THR A 49 -0.51 18.96 16.38
N LEU A 50 0.02 19.47 15.27
CA LEU A 50 -0.37 19.13 13.91
C LEU A 50 0.85 18.65 13.11
N LEU A 51 0.73 17.47 12.50
CA LEU A 51 1.76 16.85 11.67
C LEU A 51 1.19 16.56 10.27
N PRO A 52 1.47 17.42 9.28
CA PRO A 52 1.18 17.11 7.88
C PRO A 52 2.21 16.12 7.34
N VAL A 53 1.73 15.06 6.70
CA VAL A 53 2.50 13.99 6.09
C VAL A 53 2.13 13.93 4.61
N LEU A 54 3.12 14.17 3.75
CA LEU A 54 2.99 13.93 2.31
C LEU A 54 3.71 12.63 2.00
N ALA A 55 2.95 11.64 1.55
CA ALA A 55 3.46 10.33 1.22
C ALA A 55 3.25 10.00 -0.25
N LEU A 56 4.30 9.47 -0.87
CA LEU A 56 4.22 8.82 -2.17
C LEU A 56 4.28 7.31 -1.92
N GLN A 57 3.22 6.61 -2.25
CA GLN A 57 3.13 5.17 -2.02
C GLN A 57 2.94 4.43 -3.33
N ARG A 58 3.56 3.25 -3.45
CA ARG A 58 3.29 2.27 -4.50
C ARG A 58 2.66 1.06 -3.81
N PRO A 59 1.41 0.69 -4.13
CA PRO A 59 0.75 -0.46 -3.52
C PRO A 59 1.53 -1.76 -3.80
N PHE A 60 1.34 -2.74 -2.93
CA PHE A 60 1.93 -4.07 -3.12
C PHE A 60 1.20 -4.78 -4.27
N LEU A 61 1.98 -5.34 -5.19
CA LEU A 61 1.47 -6.14 -6.31
C LEU A 61 2.06 -7.54 -6.22
N ALA A 62 1.19 -8.55 -6.10
CA ALA A 62 1.60 -9.94 -6.11
C ALA A 62 2.33 -10.25 -7.44
N GLY A 63 3.55 -10.81 -7.36
CA GLY A 63 4.39 -11.10 -8.52
C GLY A 63 5.46 -10.05 -8.86
N GLU A 64 5.38 -8.82 -8.35
CA GLU A 64 6.46 -7.82 -8.50
C GLU A 64 7.57 -7.94 -7.43
N GLY A 65 7.36 -8.77 -6.40
CA GLY A 65 8.33 -9.02 -5.34
C GLY A 65 8.70 -7.75 -4.55
N TRP A 66 10.00 -7.53 -4.35
CA TRP A 66 10.56 -6.39 -3.61
C TRP A 66 10.46 -5.04 -4.34
N ARG A 67 9.82 -5.00 -5.51
CA ARG A 67 9.67 -3.78 -6.33
C ARG A 67 8.32 -3.08 -6.10
N SER A 68 7.53 -3.57 -5.15
CA SER A 68 6.20 -3.05 -4.83
C SER A 68 6.04 -2.88 -3.32
N GLY A 69 5.00 -2.16 -2.88
CA GLY A 69 4.77 -1.88 -1.46
C GLY A 69 5.65 -0.78 -0.89
N PHE A 70 6.13 0.16 -1.72
CA PHE A 70 6.93 1.28 -1.26
C PHE A 70 6.06 2.36 -0.61
N TYR A 71 6.59 2.97 0.44
CA TYR A 71 6.00 4.14 1.09
C TYR A 71 7.11 5.15 1.35
N ILE A 72 7.03 6.31 0.70
CA ILE A 72 8.05 7.37 0.76
C ILE A 72 7.39 8.60 1.35
N ALA A 73 7.75 8.93 2.58
CA ALA A 73 7.28 10.11 3.30
C ALA A 73 8.48 10.81 3.96
N PRO A 74 9.08 11.82 3.31
CA PRO A 74 10.33 12.41 3.77
C PRO A 74 10.23 13.02 5.18
N GLN A 75 9.03 13.37 5.63
CA GLN A 75 8.79 13.95 6.96
C GLN A 75 9.02 12.96 8.10
N LEU A 76 8.92 11.64 7.85
CA LEU A 76 9.11 10.61 8.87
C LEU A 76 10.57 10.13 9.00
N GLY A 77 11.43 10.47 8.05
CA GLY A 77 12.83 10.06 8.02
C GLY A 77 13.06 8.59 7.63
N TRP A 78 14.29 8.29 7.19
CA TRP A 78 14.65 7.01 6.55
C TRP A 78 14.38 5.77 7.41
N ARG A 79 14.54 5.87 8.74
CA ARG A 79 14.30 4.74 9.66
C ARG A 79 12.83 4.30 9.65
N ALA A 80 11.92 5.26 9.68
CA ALA A 80 10.49 4.98 9.62
C ALA A 80 10.06 4.43 8.26
N LEU A 81 10.65 4.93 7.17
CA LEU A 81 10.37 4.39 5.83
C LEU A 81 10.79 2.93 5.71
N GLY A 82 11.98 2.59 6.21
CA GLY A 82 12.48 1.21 6.22
C GLY A 82 11.61 0.27 7.06
N SER A 83 11.16 0.71 8.24
CA SER A 83 10.28 -0.11 9.09
C SER A 83 8.90 -0.32 8.48
N ILE A 84 8.29 0.73 7.91
CA ILE A 84 7.00 0.63 7.21
C ILE A 84 7.12 -0.33 6.02
N TYR A 85 8.20 -0.25 5.24
CA TYR A 85 8.45 -1.18 4.13
C TYR A 85 8.60 -2.62 4.61
N ALA A 86 9.36 -2.86 5.67
CA ALA A 86 9.55 -4.21 6.21
C ALA A 86 8.23 -4.80 6.73
N VAL A 87 7.45 -4.01 7.47
CA VAL A 87 6.15 -4.42 8.01
C VAL A 87 5.16 -4.71 6.88
N THR A 88 5.08 -3.85 5.87
CA THR A 88 4.19 -4.07 4.71
C THR A 88 4.56 -5.33 3.92
N GLN A 89 5.86 -5.57 3.69
CA GLN A 89 6.35 -6.79 3.05
C GLN A 89 6.03 -8.05 3.86
N LEU A 90 6.19 -8.00 5.19
CA LEU A 90 5.86 -9.13 6.06
C LEU A 90 4.35 -9.38 6.11
N GLN A 91 3.57 -8.33 6.32
CA GLN A 91 2.11 -8.42 6.45
C GLN A 91 1.47 -9.00 5.18
N GLN A 92 1.90 -8.55 4.00
CA GLN A 92 1.36 -9.04 2.72
C GLN A 92 1.81 -10.47 2.38
N ARG A 93 2.87 -10.97 3.00
CA ARG A 93 3.33 -12.36 2.84
C ARG A 93 2.75 -13.31 3.87
N LEU A 94 2.42 -12.80 5.06
CA LEU A 94 1.93 -13.58 6.19
C LEU A 94 0.41 -13.62 6.27
N LEU A 95 -0.30 -12.58 5.80
CA LEU A 95 -1.75 -12.61 5.75
C LEU A 95 -2.21 -13.41 4.51
N PRO A 96 -3.02 -14.46 4.68
CA PRO A 96 -3.66 -15.12 3.55
C PRO A 96 -4.59 -14.12 2.86
N ALA A 97 -4.63 -14.15 1.53
CA ALA A 97 -5.50 -13.29 0.72
C ALA A 97 -6.95 -13.46 1.19
N LEU A 98 -7.46 -12.49 1.94
CA LEU A 98 -8.85 -12.45 2.38
C LEU A 98 -9.74 -12.15 1.17
N PRO A 99 -10.90 -12.83 1.04
CA PRO A 99 -11.81 -12.58 -0.05
C PRO A 99 -12.29 -11.12 0.00
N VAL A 100 -12.18 -10.41 -1.13
CA VAL A 100 -12.63 -9.02 -1.25
C VAL A 100 -14.10 -9.05 -1.66
N THR A 101 -14.97 -8.49 -0.83
CA THR A 101 -16.36 -8.24 -1.21
C THR A 101 -16.41 -7.01 -2.10
N VAL A 102 -16.98 -7.17 -3.30
CA VAL A 102 -17.24 -6.06 -4.21
C VAL A 102 -18.75 -5.96 -4.37
N GLU A 103 -19.36 -4.88 -3.89
CA GLU A 103 -20.78 -4.63 -4.15
C GLU A 103 -20.96 -4.34 -5.64
N THR A 104 -21.64 -5.23 -6.34
CA THR A 104 -22.10 -4.99 -7.72
C THR A 104 -23.59 -4.66 -7.71
N VAL A 105 -24.03 -3.88 -8.70
CA VAL A 105 -25.41 -3.36 -8.84
C VAL A 105 -26.48 -4.48 -8.91
N MET A 106 -26.08 -5.76 -8.99
CA MET A 106 -26.96 -6.94 -9.02
C MET A 106 -26.84 -7.87 -7.79
N GLY A 107 -26.31 -7.39 -6.67
CA GLY A 107 -26.24 -8.13 -5.41
C GLY A 107 -24.84 -8.53 -4.97
N GLU A 108 -24.73 -8.99 -3.72
CA GLU A 108 -23.47 -9.43 -3.10
C GLU A 108 -22.91 -10.66 -3.82
N ALA A 109 -21.84 -10.47 -4.59
CA ALA A 109 -21.10 -11.55 -5.25
C ALA A 109 -19.69 -11.63 -4.67
N TRP A 110 -19.34 -12.79 -4.10
CA TRP A 110 -17.99 -13.06 -3.63
C TRP A 110 -17.07 -13.28 -4.83
N MET A 111 -16.10 -12.40 -5.04
CA MET A 111 -15.06 -12.59 -6.03
C MET A 111 -13.72 -12.79 -5.32
N PHE A 112 -13.03 -13.89 -5.66
CA PHE A 112 -11.63 -14.03 -5.30
C PHE A 112 -10.81 -13.15 -6.25
N CYS A 113 -9.97 -12.27 -5.68
CA CYS A 113 -8.95 -11.60 -6.48
C CYS A 113 -7.92 -12.65 -6.89
N GLU A 114 -8.04 -13.17 -8.11
CA GLU A 114 -6.99 -13.98 -8.73
C GLU A 114 -5.72 -13.12 -8.79
N PRO A 115 -4.63 -13.50 -8.10
CA PRO A 115 -3.39 -12.73 -8.16
C PRO A 115 -2.86 -12.75 -9.60
N PRO A 116 -2.38 -11.61 -10.14
CA PRO A 116 -1.82 -11.58 -11.48
C PRO A 116 -0.64 -12.53 -11.56
N ALA A 117 -0.65 -13.42 -12.57
CA ALA A 117 0.35 -14.46 -12.73
C ALA A 117 1.77 -13.83 -12.73
N PRO A 118 2.71 -14.34 -11.91
CA PRO A 118 4.06 -13.83 -11.90
C PRO A 118 4.70 -14.08 -13.27
N ARG A 119 5.32 -13.04 -13.86
CA ARG A 119 6.01 -13.08 -15.17
C ARG A 119 7.07 -14.18 -15.32
N TRP A 120 7.43 -14.85 -14.22
CA TRP A 120 8.53 -15.81 -14.11
C TRP A 120 8.02 -17.24 -13.92
N MET A 121 6.69 -17.47 -13.96
CA MET A 121 6.16 -18.82 -14.05
C MET A 121 6.52 -19.37 -15.43
N PRO A 122 7.30 -20.45 -15.53
CA PRO A 122 7.40 -21.17 -16.80
C PRO A 122 5.99 -21.65 -17.11
N LEU A 123 5.41 -21.11 -18.20
CA LEU A 123 4.20 -21.64 -18.79
C LEU A 123 4.44 -23.13 -18.99
N ARG A 124 3.84 -23.98 -18.15
CA ARG A 124 3.77 -25.39 -18.46
C ARG A 124 3.03 -25.46 -19.79
N PHE A 125 3.77 -25.88 -20.83
CA PHE A 125 3.20 -26.28 -22.10
C PHE A 125 2.04 -27.21 -21.81
N ALA A 126 0.82 -26.77 -22.12
CA ALA A 126 -0.27 -27.69 -22.40
C ALA A 126 0.08 -28.36 -23.74
N GLY A 127 0.91 -29.38 -23.65
CA GLY A 127 1.14 -30.31 -24.75
C GLY A 127 -0.13 -31.14 -24.97
N VAL A 128 -0.86 -30.78 -26.03
CA VAL A 128 -1.40 -31.65 -27.10
C VAL A 128 -2.06 -32.98 -26.66
N PHE A 129 -3.36 -33.17 -26.98
CA PHE A 129 -3.83 -34.07 -28.07
C PHE A 129 -5.38 -34.08 -28.19
N THR A 130 -5.86 -33.66 -29.38
CA THR A 130 -6.97 -34.18 -30.24
C THR A 130 -8.07 -35.05 -29.59
N GLY A 131 -9.35 -34.93 -29.92
CA GLY A 131 -9.97 -34.65 -31.21
C GLY A 131 -11.11 -35.67 -31.41
N LEU A 132 -12.17 -35.24 -32.10
CA LEU A 132 -13.46 -35.90 -32.40
C LEU A 132 -14.50 -35.92 -31.25
#